data_AF-A0A362X3S6-F1
#
_entry.id   AF-A0A362X3S6-F1
#
_cell.length_a   1.000
_cell.length_b   1.000
_cell.length_c   1.000
_cell.angle_alpha   90.00
_cell.angle_beta   90.00
_cell.angle_gamma   90.00
#
_symmetry.space_group_name_H-M   'P 1'
#
loop_
_entity.id
_entity.type
_entity.pdbx_description
1 polymer ?
#
loop_
_entity_poly.entity_id
_entity_poly.type
_entity_poly.pdbx_seq_one_letter_code
_entity_poly.pdbx_strand_id
1 'polypeptide(L)' 'MAALRDLLYNHDFKKVQTYIQSDNVVFHSSEEKKSSIKNKIHNAIASHFGFEVPILVKTPMGLQQIYNDCPN' A
#
# COMPACT_ATOMS: atom_id res chain seq x y z
N MET A 1 14.44 -0.57 -4.59
CA MET A 1 13.60 -1.50 -3.77
C MET A 1 13.48 -1.06 -2.32
N ALA A 2 14.55 -0.63 -1.63
CA ALA A 2 14.48 -0.17 -0.24
C ALA A 2 13.66 1.12 -0.03
N ALA A 3 13.80 2.11 -0.93
CA ALA A 3 13.25 3.46 -0.71
C ALA A 3 11.74 3.53 -0.42
N LEU A 4 10.88 2.83 -1.18
CA LEU A 4 9.43 2.83 -0.90
C LEU A 4 9.12 2.13 0.43
N ARG A 5 9.84 1.05 0.74
CA ARG A 5 9.67 0.30 1.97
C ARG A 5 10.05 1.15 3.18
N ASP A 6 11.20 1.82 3.10
CA ASP A 6 11.72 2.71 4.13
C ASP A 6 10.82 3.93 4.32
N LEU A 7 10.32 4.51 3.22
CA LEU A 7 9.32 5.58 3.26
C LEU A 7 8.08 5.15 4.04
N LEU A 8 7.52 3.96 3.74
CA LEU A 8 6.35 3.47 4.45
C LEU A 8 6.64 3.16 5.93
N TYR A 9 7.81 2.62 6.26
CA TYR A 9 8.24 2.46 7.65
C TYR A 9 8.31 3.80 8.40
N ASN A 10 8.82 4.86 7.76
CA ASN A 10 8.89 6.20 8.33
C ASN A 10 7.52 6.87 8.50
N HIS A 11 6.48 6.34 7.85
CA HIS A 11 5.09 6.78 7.95
C HIS A 11 4.22 5.86 8.81
N ASP A 12 4.81 5.22 9.83
CA ASP A 12 4.15 4.38 10.85
C ASP A 12 3.54 3.06 10.34
N PHE A 13 3.81 2.68 9.08
CA PHE A 13 3.38 1.37 8.59
C PHE A 13 4.31 0.28 9.13
N LYS A 14 3.71 -0.83 9.58
CA LYS A 14 4.44 -1.94 10.23
C LYS A 14 4.54 -3.15 9.31
N LYS A 15 5.57 -3.97 9.54
CA LYS A 15 5.81 -5.22 8.80
C LYS A 15 5.71 -5.01 7.26
N VAL A 16 6.36 -3.97 6.76
CA VAL A 16 6.30 -3.59 5.33
C VAL A 16 7.15 -4.57 4.52
N GLN A 17 6.54 -5.24 3.55
CA GLN A 17 7.16 -6.24 2.69
C GLN A 17 6.79 -5.97 1.23
N THR A 18 7.75 -6.13 0.31
CA THR A 18 7.53 -6.01 -1.13
C THR A 18 7.28 -7.39 -1.74
N TYR A 19 6.33 -7.52 -2.66
CA TYR A 19 5.99 -8.78 -3.32
C TYR A 19 6.30 -8.72 -4.82
N ILE A 20 7.26 -9.52 -5.28
CA ILE A 20 7.77 -9.64 -6.67
C ILE A 20 8.43 -8.34 -7.19
N GLN A 21 7.73 -7.21 -7.19
CA GLN A 21 8.20 -5.89 -7.64
C GLN A 21 8.05 -4.85 -6.54
N SER A 22 8.76 -3.72 -6.66
CA SER A 22 8.70 -2.63 -5.67
C SER A 22 7.31 -2.02 -5.52
N ASP A 23 6.47 -2.12 -6.54
CA ASP A 23 5.17 -1.44 -6.57
C ASP A 23 4.06 -2.20 -5.83
N ASN A 24 4.31 -3.47 -5.48
CA ASN A 24 3.40 -4.27 -4.69
C ASN A 24 3.92 -4.39 -3.25
N VAL A 25 3.22 -3.75 -2.32
CA VAL A 25 3.63 -3.70 -0.92
C VAL A 25 2.53 -4.24 -0.01
N VAL A 26 2.91 -5.12 0.90
CA VAL A 26 2.09 -5.62 2.00
C VAL A 26 2.56 -4.94 3.27
N PHE A 27 1.64 -4.36 4.05
CA PHE A 27 1.94 -3.68 5.30
C PHE A 27 0.79 -3.83 6.29
N HIS A 28 1.07 -3.53 7.55
CA HIS A 28 0.09 -3.39 8.61
C HIS A 28 -0.08 -1.90 8.95
N SER A 29 -1.32 -1.50 9.19
CA SER A 29 -1.71 -0.13 9.53
C SER A 29 -2.61 -0.15 10.76
N SER A 30 -2.47 0.83 11.64
CA SER A 30 -3.44 1.09 12.72
C SER A 30 -4.66 1.86 12.22
N GLU A 31 -4.53 2.63 11.15
CA GLU A 31 -5.64 3.26 10.45
C GLU A 31 -6.42 2.18 9.68
N GLU A 32 -7.74 2.19 9.81
CA GLU A 32 -8.64 1.21 9.18
C GLU A 32 -9.27 1.75 7.89
N LYS A 33 -9.36 3.08 7.75
CA LYS A 33 -10.02 3.69 6.60
C LYS A 33 -9.10 3.66 5.38
N LYS A 34 -9.46 2.85 4.38
CA LYS A 34 -8.71 2.69 3.12
C LYS A 34 -8.38 4.03 2.44
N SER A 35 -9.30 5.00 2.45
CA SER A 35 -9.05 6.31 1.84
C SER A 35 -8.04 7.16 2.62
N SER A 36 -8.04 7.09 3.95
CA SER A 36 -7.01 7.72 4.78
C SER A 36 -5.62 7.13 4.49
N ILE A 37 -5.52 5.79 4.44
CA ILE A 37 -4.28 5.09 4.08
C ILE A 37 -3.82 5.50 2.69
N LYS A 38 -4.73 5.47 1.70
CA LYS A 38 -4.44 5.84 0.31
C LYS A 38 -3.85 7.25 0.23
N ASN A 39 -4.49 8.23 0.87
CA ASN A 39 -4.06 9.62 0.84
C ASN A 39 -2.71 9.79 1.56
N LYS A 40 -2.50 9.11 2.69
CA LYS A 40 -1.22 9.14 3.42
C LYS A 40 -0.07 8.63 2.53
N ILE A 41 -0.26 7.49 1.88
CA ILE A 41 0.75 6.89 0.99
C ILE A 41 0.99 7.76 -0.24
N HIS A 42 -0.08 8.26 -0.86
CA HIS A 42 0.02 9.15 -2.03
C HIS A 42 0.86 10.39 -1.72
N ASN A 43 0.53 11.09 -0.62
CA ASN A 43 1.23 12.32 -0.22
C ASN A 43 2.68 12.04 0.18
N ALA A 44 2.95 10.91 0.83
CA ALA A 44 4.31 10.49 1.18
C ALA A 44 5.16 10.28 -0.08
N ILE A 45 4.61 9.59 -1.09
CA ILE A 45 5.32 9.33 -2.35
C ILE A 45 5.53 10.62 -3.13
N ALA A 46 4.51 11.46 -3.26
CA ALA A 46 4.60 12.75 -3.94
C ALA A 46 5.66 13.66 -3.29
N SER A 47 5.67 13.73 -1.96
CA SER A 47 6.61 14.56 -1.20
C SER A 47 8.05 14.04 -1.27
N HIS A 48 8.24 12.71 -1.23
CA HIS A 48 9.57 12.12 -1.17
C HIS A 48 10.21 11.94 -2.56
N PHE A 49 9.43 11.57 -3.57
CA PHE A 49 9.93 11.25 -4.90
C PHE A 49 9.61 12.31 -5.96
N GLY A 50 8.73 13.27 -5.66
CA GLY A 50 8.44 14.40 -6.55
C GLY A 50 7.50 14.08 -7.72
N PHE A 51 6.76 12.97 -7.66
CA PHE A 51 5.79 12.58 -8.68
C PHE A 51 4.54 11.93 -8.07
N GLU A 52 3.42 12.04 -8.77
CA GLU A 52 2.15 11.43 -8.36
C GLU A 52 1.97 10.03 -8.96
N VAL A 53 1.43 9.12 -8.17
CA VAL A 53 1.12 7.74 -8.61
C VAL A 53 -0.26 7.31 -8.15
N PRO A 54 -1.00 6.54 -8.97
CA PRO A 54 -2.26 5.98 -8.54
C PRO A 54 -2.03 4.92 -7.45
N ILE A 55 -2.67 5.11 -6.29
CA ILE A 55 -2.59 4.16 -5.16
C ILE A 55 -3.86 3.32 -5.06
N LEU A 56 -3.70 2.00 -5.03
CA LEU A 56 -4.75 1.02 -4.76
C LEU A 56 -4.49 0.29 -3.45
N VAL A 57 -5.40 0.44 -2.49
CA VAL A 57 -5.31 -0.26 -1.19
C VAL A 57 -6.35 -1.38 -1.16
N LYS A 58 -5.90 -2.61 -0.93
CA LYS A 58 -6.76 -3.79 -0.73
C LYS A 58 -6.52 -4.40 0.65
N THR A 59 -7.57 -4.95 1.24
CA THR A 59 -7.48 -5.74 2.46
C THR A 59 -7.41 -7.22 2.10
N PRO A 60 -6.86 -8.07 2.97
CA PRO A 60 -6.84 -9.52 2.74
C PRO A 60 -8.23 -10.10 2.43
N MET A 61 -9.24 -9.70 3.22
CA MET A 61 -10.63 -10.12 3.00
C MET A 61 -11.19 -9.64 1.66
N GLY A 62 -10.83 -8.42 1.23
CA GLY A 62 -11.24 -7.90 -0.07
C GLY A 62 -10.57 -8.62 -1.24
N LEU A 63 -9.31 -9.04 -1.10
CA LEU A 63 -8.63 -9.88 -2.10
C LEU A 63 -9.26 -11.26 -2.18
N GLN A 64 -9.58 -11.87 -1.04
CA GLN A 64 -10.25 -13.16 -0.99
C GLN A 64 -11.63 -13.13 -1.65
N GLN A 65 -12.40 -12.06 -1.43
CA GLN A 65 -13.67 -11.88 -2.10
C GLN A 65 -13.50 -11.78 -3.62
N ILE A 66 -12.55 -10.96 -4.10
CA ILE A 66 -12.26 -10.86 -5.55
C ILE A 66 -11.91 -12.23 -6.14
N TYR A 67 -11.11 -13.02 -5.43
CA TYR A 67 -10.74 -14.37 -5.86
C TYR A 67 -11.97 -15.29 -5.94
N ASN A 68 -12.88 -15.23 -4.97
CA ASN A 68 -14.10 -16.04 -4.98
C ASN A 68 -15.10 -15.63 -6.07
N ASP A 69 -15.12 -14.33 -6.41
CA ASP A 69 -15.99 -13.76 -7.44
C ASP A 69 -15.38 -13.87 -8.86
N CYS A 70 -14.18 -14.43 -9.00
CA CYS A 70 -13.57 -14.66 -10.31
C CYS A 70 -14.47 -15.60 -11.15
N PRO A 71 -14.97 -15.15 -12.31
CA PRO A 71 -15.74 -16.02 -13.18
C PRO A 71 -14.82 -17.14 -13.71
N ASN A 72 -15.29 -18.38 -13.60
CA ASN A 72 -14.62 -19.56 -14.16
C ASN A 72 -14.52 -19.49 -15.68
#